data_AF-A0A377Z3I1-F1
#
_entry.id   AF-A0A377Z3I1-F1
#
_cell.length_a   1.000
_cell.length_b   1.000
_cell.length_c   1.000
_cell.angle_alpha   90.00
_cell.angle_beta   90.00
_cell.angle_gamma   90.00
#
_symmetry.space_group_name_H-M   'P 1'
#
loop_
_entity.id
_entity.type
_entity.pdbx_description
1 polymer ?
#
loop_
_entity_poly.entity_id
_entity_poly.type
_entity_poly.pdbx_seq_one_letter_code
_entity_poly.pdbx_strand_id
1 'polypeptide(L)'
;MDAQFGLRQLNLQIKGLIPGDPNAVIWGGKRYYQRHDLHIIDTKYWNISGSGAGVENYTLGPGAVSLAWIRGDANDVDYRVDGDSNVNINYIDLRYAGWKPWAGSWTEFGIDYAMPNTTKKQDSYGGLYDADNGVMLTGEISQDMLGGYNKTVLQYANKGLAQNMVSQGGGWYDMWNYVNDATGYRVINTGLIPITEKFSINHVLTWGSADDITDYTDKTRMLSLVARGSTSSPTTCA
;
A
#
# COMPACT_ATOMS: atom_id res chain seq x y z
N MET A 1 31.87 -7.79 10.59
CA MET A 1 30.43 -7.55 10.39
C MET A 1 30.24 -6.05 10.48
N ASP A 2 30.17 -5.37 9.33
CA ASP A 2 29.94 -3.93 9.31
C ASP A 2 28.46 -3.67 9.56
N ALA A 3 28.17 -2.86 10.58
CA ALA A 3 26.82 -2.41 10.84
C ALA A 3 26.37 -1.49 9.68
N GLN A 4 25.45 -1.98 8.85
CA GLN A 4 24.88 -1.19 7.77
C GLN A 4 23.80 -0.27 8.35
N PHE A 5 24.18 0.95 8.70
CA PHE A 5 23.24 1.97 9.16
C PHE A 5 22.40 2.47 7.97
N GLY A 6 21.12 2.11 7.93
CA GLY A 6 20.18 2.60 6.93
C GLY A 6 19.32 3.75 7.47
N LEU A 7 19.45 4.95 6.91
CA LEU A 7 18.53 6.05 7.18
C LEU A 7 17.18 5.77 6.51
N ARG A 8 16.20 5.34 7.31
CA ARG A 8 14.87 4.91 6.81
C ARG A 8 13.86 6.06 6.74
N GLN A 9 14.03 7.13 7.51
CA GLN A 9 13.16 8.31 7.50
C GLN A 9 13.96 9.60 7.74
N LEU A 10 13.68 10.63 6.93
CA LEU A 10 14.13 12.01 7.11
C LEU A 10 13.18 12.90 6.30
N ASN A 11 12.24 13.58 6.97
CA ASN A 11 11.25 14.43 6.30
C ASN A 11 10.92 15.68 7.12
N LEU A 12 10.46 16.69 6.42
CA LEU A 12 9.88 17.92 6.96
C LEU A 12 8.36 17.86 6.78
N GLN A 13 7.60 18.28 7.80
CA GLN A 13 6.15 18.39 7.75
C GLN A 13 5.74 19.76 8.29
N ILE A 14 4.85 20.44 7.57
CA ILE A 14 4.32 21.75 7.94
C ILE A 14 2.79 21.64 7.95
N LYS A 15 2.19 21.84 9.12
CA LYS A 15 0.74 21.84 9.31
C LYS A 15 0.18 23.26 9.29
N GLY A 16 -0.99 23.45 8.71
CA GLY A 16 -1.70 24.73 8.74
C GLY A 16 -1.10 25.84 7.88
N LEU A 17 -0.23 25.50 6.92
CA LEU A 17 0.28 26.47 5.93
C LEU A 17 -0.78 26.80 4.85
N ILE A 18 -1.73 25.89 4.61
CA ILE A 18 -2.77 26.07 3.60
C ILE A 18 -3.86 26.98 4.17
N PRO A 19 -4.08 28.19 3.60
CA PRO A 19 -5.10 29.10 4.10
C PRO A 19 -6.49 28.45 4.05
N GLY A 20 -7.21 28.50 5.17
CA GLY A 20 -8.56 27.93 5.28
C GLY A 20 -8.62 26.45 5.65
N ASP A 21 -7.49 25.76 5.78
CA ASP A 21 -7.46 24.36 6.25
C ASP A 21 -6.31 24.09 7.23
N PRO A 22 -6.55 24.16 8.55
CA PRO A 22 -5.52 23.92 9.56
C PRO A 22 -5.10 22.44 9.67
N ASN A 23 -5.88 21.50 9.12
CA ASN A 23 -5.60 20.07 9.18
C ASN A 23 -4.65 19.61 8.09
N ALA A 24 -4.58 20.36 6.99
CA ALA A 24 -3.75 20.03 5.86
C ALA A 24 -2.25 20.09 6.22
N VAL A 25 -1.50 19.12 5.72
CA VAL A 25 -0.07 18.95 5.97
C VAL A 25 0.69 18.93 4.67
N ILE A 26 1.66 19.82 4.50
CA ILE A 26 2.62 19.75 3.39
C ILE A 26 3.87 19.05 3.90
N TRP A 27 4.41 18.11 3.13
CA TRP A 27 5.60 17.37 3.53
C TRP A 27 6.56 17.12 2.37
N GLY A 28 7.83 16.89 2.72
CA GLY A 28 8.88 16.50 1.78
C GLY A 28 10.01 15.73 2.47
N GLY A 29 10.58 14.75 1.77
CA GLY A 29 11.68 13.90 2.23
C GLY A 29 11.38 12.40 2.19
N LYS A 30 12.19 11.60 2.88
CA LYS A 30 12.01 10.15 2.99
C LYS A 30 11.06 9.81 4.13
N ARG A 31 9.91 9.18 3.83
CA ARG A 31 8.82 8.98 4.79
C ARG A 31 8.17 7.61 4.65
N TYR A 32 7.74 7.06 5.79
CA TYR A 32 6.70 6.04 5.83
C TYR A 32 5.35 6.72 5.61
N TYR A 33 4.92 6.74 4.35
CA TYR A 33 3.73 7.46 3.92
C TYR A 33 2.49 6.57 4.05
N GLN A 34 1.52 7.05 4.85
CA GLN A 34 0.18 6.48 5.09
C GLN A 34 0.07 4.96 4.89
N ARG A 35 0.88 4.20 5.64
CA ARG A 35 0.92 2.74 5.49
C ARG A 35 -0.29 2.12 6.18
N HIS A 36 -0.91 1.16 5.50
CA HIS A 36 -1.93 0.31 6.10
C HIS A 36 -1.37 -1.09 6.35
N ASP A 37 -1.49 -1.55 7.59
CA ASP A 37 -1.00 -2.85 8.04
C ASP A 37 -2.10 -3.78 8.55
N LEU A 38 -1.84 -5.08 8.42
CA LEU A 38 -2.59 -6.18 9.02
C LEU A 38 -1.84 -6.62 10.26
N HIS A 39 -2.14 -5.96 11.37
CA HIS A 39 -1.36 -6.00 12.61
C HIS A 39 -0.99 -7.42 13.11
N ILE A 40 -1.87 -8.42 12.93
CA ILE A 40 -1.60 -9.79 13.40
C ILE A 40 -0.54 -10.52 12.58
N ILE A 41 -0.45 -10.22 11.29
CA ILE A 41 0.41 -10.94 10.33
C ILE A 41 1.57 -10.08 9.83
N ASP A 42 1.80 -8.92 10.45
CA ASP A 42 2.87 -7.96 10.16
C ASP A 42 3.05 -7.67 8.65
N THR A 43 1.92 -7.58 7.95
CA THR A 43 1.89 -7.36 6.49
C THR A 43 1.33 -5.99 6.19
N LYS A 44 1.92 -5.32 5.20
CA LYS A 44 1.44 -4.03 4.69
C LYS A 44 0.83 -4.24 3.32
N TYR A 45 -0.46 -3.97 3.19
CA TYR A 45 -1.20 -4.14 1.94
C TYR A 45 -1.31 -2.84 1.13
N TRP A 46 -1.05 -1.69 1.75
CA TRP A 46 -0.95 -0.41 1.06
C TRP A 46 0.22 0.40 1.63
N ASN A 47 1.30 0.48 0.86
CA ASN A 47 2.58 1.00 1.27
C ASN A 47 3.45 1.38 0.05
N ILE A 48 3.38 2.65 -0.30
CA ILE A 48 4.22 3.30 -1.31
C ILE A 48 5.34 4.14 -0.66
N SER A 49 5.82 3.73 0.51
CA SER A 49 6.82 4.52 1.24
C SER A 49 8.12 4.70 0.44
N GLY A 50 8.66 5.90 0.45
CA GLY A 50 9.87 6.23 -0.29
C GLY A 50 10.33 7.66 -0.02
N SER A 51 11.13 8.19 -0.93
CA SER A 51 11.52 9.59 -0.95
C SER A 51 10.55 10.37 -1.83
N GLY A 52 9.94 11.43 -1.31
CA GLY A 52 8.90 12.14 -2.05
C GLY A 52 8.49 13.45 -1.43
N ALA A 53 7.36 13.97 -1.88
CA ALA A 53 6.68 15.13 -1.33
C ALA A 53 5.17 15.01 -1.56
N GLY A 54 4.39 15.72 -0.75
CA GLY A 54 2.94 15.68 -0.90
C GLY A 54 2.20 16.63 0.02
N VAL A 55 0.88 16.60 -0.15
CA VAL A 55 -0.10 17.26 0.70
C VAL A 55 -1.00 16.18 1.28
N GLU A 56 -1.21 16.18 2.59
CA GLU A 56 -2.08 15.23 3.28
C GLU A 56 -3.23 15.96 3.97
N ASN A 57 -4.34 15.26 4.13
CA ASN A 57 -5.50 15.70 4.93
C ASN A 57 -6.08 17.05 4.51
N TYR A 58 -6.05 17.37 3.21
CA TYR A 58 -6.77 18.52 2.70
C TYR A 58 -8.27 18.24 2.72
N THR A 59 -8.99 18.94 3.57
CA THR A 59 -10.43 18.82 3.79
C THR A 59 -11.19 19.10 2.50
N LEU A 60 -11.97 18.13 2.05
CA LEU A 60 -12.80 18.24 0.85
C LEU A 60 -14.14 17.57 1.12
N GLY A 61 -15.18 18.40 1.30
CA GLY A 61 -16.53 17.92 1.60
C GLY A 61 -16.57 17.11 2.91
N PRO A 62 -17.16 15.90 2.92
CA PRO A 62 -17.29 15.10 4.12
C PRO A 62 -16.03 14.30 4.49
N GLY A 63 -14.94 14.44 3.74
CA GLY A 63 -13.68 13.72 3.96
C GLY A 63 -12.47 14.60 3.70
N ALA A 64 -11.34 13.96 3.43
CA ALA A 64 -10.08 14.64 3.14
C ALA A 64 -9.32 13.95 2.01
N VAL A 65 -8.67 14.75 1.16
CA VAL A 65 -7.81 14.32 0.06
C VAL A 65 -6.35 14.37 0.51
N SER A 66 -5.58 13.35 0.12
CA SER A 66 -4.11 13.37 0.18
C SER A 66 -3.55 13.08 -1.22
N LEU A 67 -2.51 13.81 -1.61
CA LEU A 67 -1.80 13.64 -2.88
C LEU A 67 -0.30 13.58 -2.58
N ALA A 68 0.38 12.56 -3.09
CA ALA A 68 1.81 12.41 -2.96
C ALA A 68 2.47 12.03 -4.28
N TRP A 69 3.69 12.53 -4.48
CA TRP A 69 4.63 12.03 -5.46
C TRP A 69 5.81 11.38 -4.73
N ILE A 70 6.07 10.12 -5.04
CA ILE A 70 7.08 9.32 -4.35
C ILE A 70 7.95 8.62 -5.39
N ARG A 71 9.24 8.54 -5.11
CA ARG A 71 10.19 7.75 -5.89
C ARG A 71 10.55 6.45 -5.15
N GLY A 72 10.50 5.35 -5.91
CA GLY A 72 11.14 4.09 -5.60
C GLY A 72 12.21 3.75 -6.64
N ASP A 73 12.98 2.70 -6.38
CA ASP A 73 14.05 2.26 -7.28
C ASP A 73 14.02 0.71 -7.36
N ALA A 74 14.22 0.17 -8.56
CA ALA A 74 14.49 -1.24 -8.81
C ALA A 74 15.96 -1.39 -9.18
N ASN A 75 16.71 -2.15 -8.39
CA ASN A 75 18.14 -2.32 -8.60
C ASN A 75 18.44 -3.61 -9.36
N ASP A 76 19.50 -3.59 -10.15
CA ASP A 76 20.01 -4.77 -10.85
C ASP A 76 18.92 -5.46 -11.68
N VAL A 77 18.13 -4.67 -12.41
CA VAL A 77 17.02 -5.15 -13.24
C VAL A 77 17.54 -6.07 -14.34
N ASP A 78 18.59 -5.62 -15.03
CA ASP A 78 19.20 -6.39 -16.11
C ASP A 78 20.68 -6.02 -16.28
N TYR A 79 21.55 -7.02 -16.12
CA TYR A 79 23.00 -6.83 -16.21
C TYR A 79 23.50 -6.65 -17.65
N ARG A 80 22.65 -6.80 -18.68
CA ARG A 80 23.01 -6.48 -20.08
C ARG A 80 23.37 -5.00 -20.25
N VAL A 81 22.87 -4.13 -19.37
CA VAL A 81 23.14 -2.69 -19.38
C VAL A 81 24.25 -2.35 -18.37
N ASP A 82 25.50 -2.50 -18.78
CA ASP A 82 26.66 -2.26 -17.92
C ASP A 82 26.64 -0.85 -17.30
N GLY A 83 26.78 -0.78 -15.97
CA GLY A 83 26.79 0.45 -15.19
C GLY A 83 25.47 1.24 -15.11
N ASP A 84 24.37 0.72 -15.67
CA ASP A 84 23.05 1.40 -15.69
C ASP A 84 21.90 0.39 -15.59
N SER A 85 22.02 -0.60 -14.70
CA SER A 85 21.03 -1.66 -14.48
C SER A 85 19.88 -1.26 -13.55
N ASN A 86 19.92 -0.08 -12.93
CA ASN A 86 18.94 0.39 -11.96
C ASN A 86 17.87 1.27 -12.61
N VAL A 87 16.60 1.04 -12.28
CA VAL A 87 15.46 1.81 -12.82
C VAL A 87 14.78 2.59 -11.71
N ASN A 88 14.53 3.88 -11.97
CA ASN A 88 13.78 4.73 -11.07
C ASN A 88 12.29 4.57 -11.37
N ILE A 89 11.45 4.57 -10.35
CA ILE A 89 10.01 4.41 -10.49
C ILE A 89 9.33 5.55 -9.75
N ASN A 90 8.53 6.33 -10.47
CA ASN A 90 7.75 7.42 -9.89
C ASN A 90 6.33 6.95 -9.60
N TYR A 91 5.83 7.26 -8.41
CA TYR A 91 4.48 6.95 -7.96
C TYR A 91 3.72 8.24 -7.72
N ILE A 92 2.55 8.36 -8.32
CA ILE A 92 1.56 9.39 -7.95
C ILE A 92 0.44 8.68 -7.18
N ASP A 93 0.24 9.08 -5.95
CA ASP A 93 -0.79 8.55 -5.06
C ASP A 93 -1.82 9.61 -4.75
N LEU A 94 -3.09 9.28 -4.96
CA LEU A 94 -4.23 10.10 -4.61
C LEU A 94 -5.15 9.29 -3.70
N ARG A 95 -5.48 9.84 -2.55
CA ARG A 95 -6.38 9.21 -1.57
C ARG A 95 -7.49 10.14 -1.16
N TYR A 96 -8.65 9.55 -0.87
CA TYR A 96 -9.78 10.21 -0.25
C TYR A 96 -10.25 9.39 0.94
N ALA A 97 -10.14 9.96 2.14
CA ALA A 97 -10.39 9.26 3.40
C ALA A 97 -11.42 10.00 4.26
N GLY A 98 -12.07 9.25 5.16
CA GLY A 98 -12.88 9.81 6.24
C GLY A 98 -14.35 10.07 5.88
N TRP A 99 -14.79 9.74 4.66
CA TRP A 99 -16.21 9.74 4.34
C TRP A 99 -16.93 8.63 5.13
N LYS A 100 -18.09 8.98 5.68
CA LYS A 100 -18.90 8.12 6.54
C LYS A 100 -20.29 7.95 5.93
N PRO A 101 -20.50 6.97 5.04
CA PRO A 101 -21.77 6.81 4.33
C PRO A 101 -22.95 6.46 5.26
N TRP A 102 -22.69 5.83 6.41
CA TRP A 102 -23.67 5.60 7.48
C TRP A 102 -23.03 5.55 8.87
N ALA A 103 -23.86 5.44 9.92
CA ALA A 103 -23.41 5.44 11.31
C ALA A 103 -22.44 4.28 11.61
N GLY A 104 -21.30 4.61 12.24
CA GLY A 104 -20.24 3.66 12.58
C GLY A 104 -19.38 3.23 11.38
N SER A 105 -19.59 3.78 10.18
CA SER A 105 -18.74 3.49 9.02
C SER A 105 -17.69 4.57 8.78
N TRP A 106 -16.58 4.18 8.16
CA TRP A 106 -15.63 5.08 7.54
C TRP A 106 -14.97 4.41 6.34
N THR A 107 -14.66 5.20 5.31
CA THR A 107 -14.09 4.71 4.05
C THR A 107 -12.77 5.39 3.73
N GLU A 108 -11.93 4.69 2.99
CA GLU A 108 -10.76 5.23 2.32
C GLU A 108 -10.68 4.66 0.90
N PHE A 109 -10.45 5.53 -0.07
CA PHE A 109 -10.23 5.13 -1.46
C PHE A 109 -8.92 5.72 -1.94
N GLY A 110 -8.23 5.02 -2.84
CA GLY A 110 -7.08 5.61 -3.49
C GLY A 110 -6.66 4.95 -4.77
N ILE A 111 -5.80 5.68 -5.46
CA ILE A 111 -5.23 5.36 -6.75
C ILE A 111 -3.73 5.57 -6.62
N ASP A 112 -2.96 4.53 -6.88
CA ASP A 112 -1.51 4.60 -7.04
C ASP A 112 -1.18 4.41 -8.52
N TYR A 113 -0.51 5.38 -9.13
CA TYR A 113 -0.04 5.32 -10.51
C TYR A 113 1.47 5.23 -10.53
N ALA A 114 2.01 4.10 -10.99
CA ALA A 114 3.43 3.82 -11.07
C ALA A 114 3.95 4.05 -12.49
N MET A 115 5.08 4.73 -12.59
CA MET A 115 5.74 5.11 -13.83
C MET A 115 7.21 4.71 -13.75
N PRO A 116 7.58 3.54 -14.29
CA PRO A 116 8.97 3.22 -14.58
C PRO A 116 9.59 4.33 -15.43
N ASN A 117 10.78 4.78 -15.05
CA ASN A 117 11.49 5.88 -15.70
C ASN A 117 12.88 5.41 -16.10
N THR A 118 12.94 4.81 -17.28
CA THR A 118 14.15 4.24 -17.88
C THR A 118 15.00 5.30 -18.57
N THR A 119 16.28 5.00 -18.74
CA THR A 119 17.21 5.82 -19.53
C THR A 119 17.13 5.43 -21.00
N LYS A 120 17.57 6.33 -21.91
CA LYS A 120 17.70 5.99 -23.34
C LYS A 120 18.57 4.76 -23.61
N LYS A 121 19.56 4.52 -22.72
CA LYS A 121 20.43 3.33 -22.82
C LYS A 121 19.60 2.09 -22.52
N GLN A 122 18.88 2.07 -21.41
CA GLN A 122 17.98 0.99 -21.02
C GLN A 122 16.92 0.70 -22.09
N ASP A 123 16.26 1.75 -22.62
CA ASP A 123 15.25 1.63 -23.69
C ASP A 123 15.81 0.94 -24.94
N SER A 124 17.08 1.19 -25.29
CA SER A 124 17.69 0.59 -26.48
C SER A 124 17.91 -0.93 -26.38
N TYR A 125 17.90 -1.50 -25.17
CA TYR A 125 17.98 -2.95 -24.95
C TYR A 125 16.60 -3.61 -24.93
N GLY A 126 15.55 -2.86 -24.60
CA GLY A 126 14.18 -3.36 -24.43
C GLY A 126 14.05 -4.48 -23.41
N GLY A 127 12.99 -5.28 -23.55
CA GLY A 127 12.70 -6.40 -22.67
C GLY A 127 12.10 -5.93 -21.33
N LEU A 128 12.76 -6.23 -20.21
CA LEU A 128 12.32 -5.77 -18.88
C LEU A 128 12.27 -4.23 -18.75
N TYR A 129 13.00 -3.50 -19.60
CA TYR A 129 12.96 -2.05 -19.65
C TYR A 129 11.76 -1.49 -20.42
N ASP A 130 11.03 -2.32 -21.18
CA ASP A 130 9.79 -1.92 -21.87
C ASP A 130 8.56 -2.01 -20.94
N ALA A 131 8.77 -1.84 -19.63
CA ALA A 131 7.72 -1.93 -18.63
C ALA A 131 6.74 -0.75 -18.75
N ASP A 132 5.45 -1.07 -18.87
CA ASP A 132 4.39 -0.06 -18.96
C ASP A 132 4.11 0.65 -17.62
N ASN A 133 3.39 1.76 -17.66
CA ASN A 133 2.86 2.37 -16.45
C ASN A 133 1.74 1.50 -15.83
N GLY A 134 1.76 1.34 -14.52
CA GLY A 134 0.78 0.55 -13.77
C GLY A 134 -0.14 1.40 -12.92
N VAL A 135 -1.34 0.89 -12.63
CA VAL A 135 -2.29 1.45 -11.66
C VAL A 135 -2.66 0.41 -10.61
N MET A 136 -2.78 0.86 -9.37
CA MET A 136 -3.43 0.13 -8.28
C MET A 136 -4.60 0.97 -7.76
N LEU A 137 -5.75 0.35 -7.62
CA LEU A 137 -6.95 0.92 -7.03
C LEU A 137 -7.17 0.24 -5.69
N THR A 138 -7.38 1.03 -4.64
CA THR A 138 -7.68 0.54 -3.30
C THR A 138 -9.00 1.14 -2.82
N GLY A 139 -9.90 0.30 -2.34
CA GLY A 139 -11.11 0.71 -1.64
C GLY A 139 -11.20 0.02 -0.30
N GLU A 140 -11.41 0.79 0.76
CA GLU A 140 -11.57 0.32 2.11
C GLU A 140 -12.91 0.81 2.66
N ILE A 141 -13.63 -0.11 3.30
CA ILE A 141 -14.75 0.23 4.15
C ILE A 141 -14.59 -0.45 5.50
N SER A 142 -14.75 0.34 6.54
CA SER A 142 -14.71 -0.15 7.91
C SER A 142 -16.02 0.17 8.60
N GLN A 143 -16.40 -0.68 9.54
CA GLN A 143 -17.64 -0.62 10.29
C GLN A 143 -17.38 -0.98 11.76
N ASP A 144 -17.85 -0.14 12.66
CA ASP A 144 -17.98 -0.46 14.07
C ASP A 144 -18.99 -1.59 14.26
N MET A 145 -18.60 -2.65 14.95
CA MET A 145 -19.45 -3.83 15.14
C MET A 145 -19.14 -4.51 16.46
N LEU A 146 -20.17 -4.73 17.29
CA LEU A 146 -20.11 -5.51 18.54
C LEU A 146 -19.02 -5.03 19.52
N GLY A 147 -18.76 -3.72 19.58
CA GLY A 147 -17.71 -3.14 20.44
C GLY A 147 -16.28 -3.26 19.89
N GLY A 148 -16.12 -3.78 18.67
CA GLY A 148 -14.90 -3.72 17.90
C GLY A 148 -15.17 -3.18 16.50
N TYR A 149 -14.49 -3.70 15.49
CA TYR A 149 -14.64 -3.26 14.11
C TYR A 149 -14.40 -4.39 13.11
N ASN A 150 -14.95 -4.23 11.91
CA ASN A 150 -14.59 -5.00 10.72
C ASN A 150 -14.18 -4.03 9.61
N LYS A 151 -13.10 -4.37 8.90
CA LYS A 151 -12.61 -3.69 7.71
C LYS A 151 -12.62 -4.67 6.55
N THR A 152 -13.19 -4.25 5.44
CA THR A 152 -13.06 -4.92 4.13
C THR A 152 -12.26 -4.03 3.19
N VAL A 153 -11.27 -4.63 2.54
CA VAL A 153 -10.40 -4.00 1.55
C VAL A 153 -10.58 -4.72 0.24
N LEU A 154 -10.80 -3.96 -0.83
CA LEU A 154 -10.81 -4.44 -2.20
C LEU A 154 -9.70 -3.73 -2.95
N GLN A 155 -8.88 -4.50 -3.66
CA GLN A 155 -7.80 -3.96 -4.47
C GLN A 155 -7.78 -4.60 -5.84
N TYR A 156 -7.46 -3.76 -6.82
CA TYR A 156 -7.14 -4.13 -8.18
C TYR A 156 -5.79 -3.53 -8.53
N ALA A 157 -4.96 -4.25 -9.26
CA ALA A 157 -3.73 -3.71 -9.81
C ALA A 157 -3.41 -4.31 -11.17
N ASN A 158 -2.67 -3.58 -11.99
CA ASN A 158 -2.15 -4.09 -13.26
C ASN A 158 -0.65 -3.82 -13.40
N LYS A 159 -0.07 -4.38 -14.46
CA LYS A 159 1.35 -4.28 -14.77
C LYS A 159 2.22 -4.73 -13.59
N GLY A 160 3.35 -4.08 -13.34
CA GLY A 160 4.22 -4.41 -12.21
C GLY A 160 3.59 -4.23 -10.84
N LEU A 161 2.41 -3.61 -10.72
CA LEU A 161 1.69 -3.53 -9.45
C LEU A 161 0.84 -4.79 -9.15
N ALA A 162 0.49 -5.60 -10.16
CA ALA A 162 -0.36 -6.79 -10.01
C ALA A 162 0.20 -7.82 -9.01
N GLN A 163 1.52 -7.94 -8.94
CA GLN A 163 2.25 -8.82 -8.01
C GLN A 163 1.89 -8.54 -6.53
N ASN A 164 1.51 -7.30 -6.19
CA ASN A 164 1.08 -6.96 -4.82
C ASN A 164 -0.20 -7.68 -4.40
N MET A 165 -1.00 -8.16 -5.34
CA MET A 165 -2.29 -8.81 -5.03
C MET A 165 -2.13 -10.23 -4.49
N VAL A 166 -1.01 -10.88 -4.79
CA VAL A 166 -0.70 -12.25 -4.34
C VAL A 166 0.55 -12.33 -3.45
N SER A 167 1.22 -11.20 -3.21
CA SER A 167 2.30 -11.08 -2.25
C SER A 167 1.84 -10.40 -0.97
N GLN A 168 2.56 -10.63 0.13
CA GLN A 168 2.41 -9.90 1.39
C GLN A 168 3.10 -8.50 1.30
N GLY A 169 3.16 -7.92 0.10
CA GLY A 169 3.64 -6.57 -0.21
C GLY A 169 2.48 -5.59 -0.44
N GLY A 170 2.81 -4.30 -0.55
CA GLY A 170 1.78 -3.25 -0.49
C GLY A 170 1.90 -2.10 -1.50
N GLY A 171 2.74 -2.17 -2.52
CA GLY A 171 2.84 -1.08 -3.50
C GLY A 171 4.20 -0.89 -4.16
N TRP A 172 5.01 -1.94 -4.27
CA TRP A 172 6.23 -1.91 -5.08
C TRP A 172 5.89 -2.34 -6.51
N TYR A 173 6.63 -1.83 -7.49
CA TYR A 173 6.47 -2.17 -8.89
C TYR A 173 7.50 -3.22 -9.31
N ASP A 174 7.02 -4.31 -9.91
CA ASP A 174 7.87 -5.40 -10.39
C ASP A 174 8.53 -5.06 -11.74
N MET A 175 9.86 -4.97 -11.72
CA MET A 175 10.71 -4.74 -12.90
C MET A 175 11.45 -6.01 -13.34
N TRP A 176 11.32 -7.13 -12.63
CA TRP A 176 12.11 -8.35 -12.85
C TRP A 176 11.35 -9.44 -13.60
N ASN A 177 10.10 -9.17 -13.99
CA ASN A 177 9.26 -10.05 -14.79
C ASN A 177 8.61 -9.26 -15.94
N TYR A 178 8.21 -9.94 -17.01
CA TYR A 178 7.45 -9.34 -18.11
C TYR A 178 5.99 -9.16 -17.71
N VAL A 179 5.73 -8.05 -17.02
CA VAL A 179 4.44 -7.78 -16.38
C VAL A 179 3.49 -6.97 -17.25
N ASN A 180 3.78 -6.74 -18.53
CA ASN A 180 2.96 -5.84 -19.35
C ASN A 180 1.50 -6.31 -19.51
N ASP A 181 1.20 -7.59 -19.39
CA ASP A 181 -0.19 -8.07 -19.43
C ASP A 181 -0.76 -8.40 -18.04
N ALA A 182 0.04 -8.19 -16.99
CA ALA A 182 -0.30 -8.60 -15.64
C ALA A 182 -1.53 -7.87 -15.08
N THR A 183 -2.41 -8.64 -14.45
CA THR A 183 -3.57 -8.11 -13.70
C THR A 183 -3.77 -8.86 -12.42
N GLY A 184 -4.27 -8.20 -11.37
CA GLY A 184 -4.51 -8.83 -10.10
C GLY A 184 -5.63 -8.21 -9.30
N TYR A 185 -6.20 -9.01 -8.41
CA TYR A 185 -7.27 -8.65 -7.50
C TYR A 185 -6.96 -9.19 -6.11
N ARG A 186 -7.23 -8.40 -5.08
CA ARG A 186 -7.10 -8.82 -3.69
C ARG A 186 -8.30 -8.37 -2.87
N VAL A 187 -8.78 -9.26 -2.02
CA VAL A 187 -9.79 -9.00 -1.01
C VAL A 187 -9.20 -9.30 0.35
N ILE A 188 -9.32 -8.37 1.28
CA ILE A 188 -8.93 -8.57 2.68
C ILE A 188 -10.14 -8.28 3.56
N ASN A 189 -10.46 -9.19 4.46
CA ASN A 189 -11.37 -8.93 5.57
C ASN A 189 -10.62 -9.09 6.88
N THR A 190 -10.58 -8.04 7.69
CA THR A 190 -9.90 -8.04 8.98
C THR A 190 -10.73 -7.33 10.02
N GLY A 191 -10.55 -7.66 11.29
CA GLY A 191 -11.27 -6.96 12.34
C GLY A 191 -10.98 -7.52 13.71
N LEU A 192 -11.49 -6.81 14.71
CA LEU A 192 -11.56 -7.25 16.08
C LEU A 192 -13.03 -7.41 16.44
N ILE A 193 -13.43 -8.62 16.80
CA ILE A 193 -14.80 -8.94 17.21
C ILE A 193 -14.76 -9.41 18.67
N PRO A 194 -15.25 -8.59 19.61
CA PRO A 194 -15.55 -9.05 20.97
C PRO A 194 -16.68 -10.08 20.93
N ILE A 195 -16.41 -11.28 21.43
CA ILE A 195 -17.41 -12.37 21.51
C ILE A 195 -18.08 -12.34 22.88
N THR A 196 -17.32 -11.99 23.92
CA THR A 196 -17.80 -11.77 25.29
C THR A 196 -17.06 -10.58 25.90
N GLU A 197 -17.44 -10.15 27.11
CA GLU A 197 -16.72 -9.10 27.85
C GLU A 197 -15.24 -9.42 28.11
N LYS A 198 -14.87 -10.71 28.10
CA LYS A 198 -13.53 -11.18 28.42
C LYS A 198 -12.82 -11.86 27.26
N PHE A 199 -13.48 -12.02 26.13
CA PHE A 199 -12.93 -12.75 24.99
C PHE A 199 -13.21 -12.02 23.68
N SER A 200 -12.13 -11.76 22.94
CA SER A 200 -12.19 -11.18 21.61
C SER A 200 -11.41 -12.03 20.63
N ILE A 201 -11.85 -12.02 19.37
CA ILE A 201 -11.12 -12.61 18.25
C ILE A 201 -10.72 -11.48 17.34
N ASN A 202 -9.44 -11.44 16.99
CA ASN A 202 -8.97 -10.63 15.88
C ASN A 202 -8.61 -11.56 14.72
N HIS A 203 -9.09 -11.23 13.52
CA HIS A 203 -8.97 -12.08 12.34
C HIS A 203 -8.44 -11.31 11.13
N VAL A 204 -7.82 -12.06 10.24
CA VAL A 204 -7.39 -11.62 8.91
C VAL A 204 -7.69 -12.75 7.94
N LEU A 205 -8.50 -12.45 6.93
CA LEU A 205 -8.71 -13.28 5.75
C LEU A 205 -8.21 -12.48 4.55
N THR A 206 -7.26 -13.04 3.80
CA THR A 206 -6.78 -12.47 2.56
C THR A 206 -6.97 -13.49 1.45
N TRP A 207 -7.62 -13.07 0.37
CA TRP A 207 -7.64 -13.80 -0.88
C TRP A 207 -7.06 -12.91 -1.98
N GLY A 208 -6.20 -13.48 -2.81
CA GLY A 208 -5.56 -12.79 -3.93
C GLY A 208 -5.51 -13.68 -5.16
N SER A 209 -5.63 -13.07 -6.34
CA SER A 209 -5.37 -13.71 -7.62
C SER A 209 -4.65 -12.73 -8.52
N ALA A 210 -3.62 -13.19 -9.22
CA ALA A 210 -2.94 -12.39 -10.23
C ALA A 210 -2.56 -13.27 -11.41
N ASP A 211 -2.73 -12.72 -12.60
CA ASP A 211 -2.49 -13.35 -13.89
C ASP A 211 -1.28 -12.67 -14.54
N ASP A 212 -0.50 -13.44 -15.31
CA ASP A 212 0.62 -12.96 -16.13
C ASP A 212 1.70 -12.15 -15.39
N ILE A 213 1.95 -12.51 -14.12
CA ILE A 213 2.96 -11.86 -13.26
C ILE A 213 4.38 -12.45 -13.40
N THR A 214 4.51 -13.59 -14.09
CA THR A 214 5.79 -14.25 -14.41
C THR A 214 5.66 -14.99 -15.73
N ASP A 215 6.78 -15.20 -16.43
CA ASP A 215 6.81 -15.90 -17.73
C ASP A 215 6.40 -17.39 -17.67
N TYR A 216 6.36 -17.97 -16.48
CA TYR A 216 6.18 -19.41 -16.29
C TYR A 216 4.86 -19.77 -15.64
N THR A 217 4.07 -18.79 -15.22
CA THR A 217 2.83 -19.02 -14.45
C THR A 217 1.78 -18.03 -14.87
N ASP A 218 0.82 -18.52 -15.66
CA ASP A 218 -0.32 -17.75 -16.16
C ASP A 218 -1.21 -17.20 -15.03
N LYS A 219 -1.33 -17.93 -13.92
CA LYS A 219 -2.20 -17.55 -12.80
C LYS A 219 -1.65 -18.00 -11.46
N THR A 220 -1.48 -17.04 -10.56
CA THR A 220 -1.14 -17.25 -9.15
C THR A 220 -2.34 -16.92 -8.26
N ARG A 221 -2.57 -17.74 -7.24
CA ARG A 221 -3.60 -17.50 -6.22
C ARG A 221 -3.01 -17.61 -4.83
N MET A 222 -3.50 -16.76 -3.93
CA MET A 222 -3.11 -16.71 -2.53
C MET A 222 -4.36 -16.75 -1.65
N LEU A 223 -4.36 -17.61 -0.64
CA LEU A 223 -5.37 -17.64 0.41
C LEU A 223 -4.64 -17.69 1.75
N SER A 224 -4.95 -16.75 2.64
CA SER A 224 -4.44 -16.69 4.00
C SER A 224 -5.59 -16.45 4.96
N LEU A 225 -5.69 -17.26 6.00
CA LEU A 225 -6.66 -17.11 7.07
C LEU A 225 -5.93 -17.22 8.41
N VAL A 226 -6.05 -16.18 9.22
CA VAL A 226 -5.43 -16.10 10.55
C VAL A 226 -6.46 -15.59 11.55
N ALA A 227 -6.56 -16.23 12.70
CA ALA A 227 -7.35 -15.79 13.83
C ALA A 227 -6.51 -15.84 15.11
N ARG A 228 -6.63 -14.81 15.94
CA ARG A 228 -5.97 -14.71 17.25
C ARG A 228 -7.04 -14.40 18.30
N GLY A 229 -7.24 -15.33 19.23
CA GLY A 229 -8.05 -15.10 20.42
C GLY A 229 -7.27 -14.28 21.45
N SER A 230 -7.95 -13.41 22.18
CA SER A 230 -7.38 -12.65 23.30
C SER A 230 -8.36 -12.61 24.46
N THR A 231 -7.84 -12.84 25.67
CA THR A 231 -8.62 -12.76 26.91
C THR A 231 -8.20 -11.57 27.75
N SER A 232 -9.16 -10.86 28.32
CA SER A 232 -8.90 -9.82 29.31
C SER A 232 -9.24 -10.35 30.71
N SER A 233 -8.32 -10.16 31.65
CA SER A 233 -8.59 -10.38 33.07
C SER A 233 -9.41 -9.20 33.61
N PRO A 234 -10.38 -9.40 34.51
CA PRO A 234 -10.99 -8.27 35.20
C PRO A 234 -9.89 -7.52 35.93
N THR A 235 -9.78 -6.22 35.68
CA THR A 235 -8.94 -5.33 36.47
C THR A 235 -9.51 -5.35 37.89
N THR A 236 -8.90 -6.11 38.80
CA THR A 236 -9.13 -5.92 40.24
C THR A 236 -8.53 -4.58 40.60
N CYS A 237 -9.33 -3.51 40.56
CA CYS A 237 -9.03 -2.32 41.33
C CYS A 237 -9.17 -2.70 42.81
N ALA A 238 -8.04 -2.69 43.51
CA ALA A 238 -7.95 -2.74 44.97
C ALA A 238 -8.39 -1.40 45.57
#